data_AF-A0A1W9IVF0-F1
#
_entry.id   AF-A0A1W9IVF0-F1
#
_cell.length_a   1.000
_cell.length_b   1.000
_cell.length_c   1.000
_cell.angle_alpha   90.00
_cell.angle_beta   90.00
_cell.angle_gamma   90.00
#
_symmetry.space_group_name_H-M   'P 1'
#
loop_
_entity.id
_entity.type
_entity.pdbx_description
1 polymer ?
#
loop_
_entity_poly.entity_id
_entity_poly.type
_entity_poly.pdbx_seq_one_letter_code
_entity_poly.pdbx_strand_id
1 'polypeptide(L)' 'MKKRNAIRKISGYKTNQVCDLFDISKATLFRWEREGLISGPPRDWRNWRLYTQENVAEIQKMIRARKFVL' A
#
# COMPACT_ATOMS: atom_id res chain seq x y z
N MET A 1 -23.77 -18.52 0.36
CA MET A 1 -24.57 -17.28 0.56
C MET A 1 -23.66 -16.27 1.28
N LYS A 2 -23.29 -15.07 0.81
CA LYS A 2 -23.95 -14.08 -0.05
C LYS A 2 -22.88 -13.38 -0.90
N LYS A 3 -23.13 -13.26 -2.21
CA LYS A 3 -22.45 -12.31 -3.12
C LYS A 3 -22.62 -10.92 -2.52
N ARG A 4 -21.54 -10.20 -2.21
CA ARG A 4 -21.61 -8.80 -1.76
C ARG A 4 -21.04 -7.89 -2.84
N ASN A 5 -21.97 -7.40 -3.65
CA ASN A 5 -22.06 -6.04 -4.17
C ASN A 5 -20.82 -5.45 -4.84
N ALA A 6 -20.85 -5.47 -6.17
CA ALA A 6 -20.11 -4.56 -7.04
C ALA A 6 -20.63 -3.11 -6.86
N ILE A 7 -20.35 -2.52 -5.70
CA ILE A 7 -20.45 -1.07 -5.49
C ILE A 7 -19.11 -0.52 -5.97
N ARG A 8 -19.12 0.38 -6.95
CA ARG A 8 -17.95 1.05 -7.56
C ARG A 8 -16.73 1.03 -6.63
N LYS A 9 -15.83 0.07 -6.90
CA LYS A 9 -14.66 -0.20 -6.08
C LYS A 9 -13.76 1.02 -6.18
N ILE A 10 -13.73 1.87 -5.16
CA ILE A 10 -12.63 2.81 -4.97
C ILE A 10 -11.41 1.90 -4.80
N SER A 11 -10.66 1.72 -5.88
CA SER A 11 -9.75 0.58 -6.08
C SER A 11 -8.39 0.82 -5.43
N GLY A 12 -8.42 1.15 -4.13
CA GLY A 12 -7.22 1.21 -3.31
C GLY A 12 -6.88 -0.16 -2.74
N TYR A 13 -5.59 -0.43 -2.58
CA TYR A 13 -5.06 -1.56 -1.83
C TYR A 13 -5.12 -1.24 -0.35
N LYS A 14 -5.62 -2.16 0.47
CA LYS A 14 -5.54 -2.06 1.92
C LYS A 14 -4.11 -2.36 2.39
N THR A 15 -3.73 -1.85 3.57
CA THR A 15 -2.43 -2.13 4.19
C THR A 15 -2.04 -3.60 4.14
N ASN A 16 -2.94 -4.53 4.52
CA ASN A 16 -2.63 -5.96 4.50
C ASN A 16 -2.30 -6.44 3.06
N GLN A 17 -3.04 -5.98 2.06
CA GLN A 17 -2.80 -6.40 0.66
C GLN A 17 -1.44 -5.91 0.16
N VAL A 18 -1.02 -4.70 0.55
CA VAL A 18 0.31 -4.17 0.21
C VAL A 18 1.41 -4.95 0.93
N CYS A 19 1.22 -5.26 2.21
CA CYS A 19 2.14 -6.10 2.98
C CYS A 19 2.32 -7.48 2.33
N ASP A 20 1.23 -8.13 1.95
CA ASP A 20 1.24 -9.45 1.31
C ASP A 20 1.89 -9.40 -0.08
N LEU A 21 1.67 -8.32 -0.85
CA LEU A 21 2.21 -8.16 -2.20
C LEU A 21 3.75 -8.04 -2.23
N PHE A 22 4.33 -7.41 -1.21
CA PHE A 22 5.76 -7.11 -1.16
C PHE A 22 6.52 -7.89 -0.09
N ASP A 23 5.83 -8.77 0.64
CA ASP A 23 6.36 -9.53 1.77
C ASP A 23 7.03 -8.62 2.83
N ILE A 24 6.30 -7.58 3.24
CA ILE A 24 6.78 -6.60 4.23
C ILE A 24 5.84 -6.47 5.42
N SER A 25 6.41 -6.20 6.59
CA SER A 25 5.62 -5.89 7.78
C SER A 25 4.89 -4.54 7.65
N LYS A 26 3.78 -4.38 8.39
CA LYS A 26 3.09 -3.07 8.52
C LYS A 26 4.00 -2.00 9.09
N ALA A 27 4.87 -2.36 10.04
CA ALA A 27 5.80 -1.44 10.66
C ALA A 27 6.79 -0.87 9.62
N THR A 28 7.28 -1.71 8.72
CA THR A 28 8.15 -1.30 7.61
C THR A 28 7.43 -0.32 6.70
N LEU A 29 6.20 -0.65 6.28
CA LEU A 29 5.40 0.20 5.40
C LEU A 29 5.09 1.57 6.03
N PHE A 30 4.68 1.60 7.30
CA PHE A 30 4.39 2.84 8.02
C PHE A 30 5.65 3.68 8.29
N ARG A 31 6.80 3.03 8.50
CA ARG A 31 8.07 3.73 8.61
C ARG A 31 8.41 4.44 7.29
N TRP A 32 8.22 3.79 6.15
CA TRP A 32 8.46 4.40 4.84
C TRP A 32 7.55 5.61 4.58
N GLU A 33 6.27 5.53 4.96
CA GLU A 33 5.37 6.69 4.90
C GLU A 33 5.88 7.84 5.79
N ARG A 34 6.25 7.54 7.04
CA ARG A 34 6.72 8.55 8.01
C ARG A 34 8.03 9.22 7.57
N GLU A 35 8.91 8.46 6.94
CA GLU A 35 10.19 8.94 6.41
C GLU A 35 10.05 9.63 5.04
N GLY A 36 8.85 9.68 4.46
CA GLY A 36 8.61 10.27 3.14
C GLY A 36 9.23 9.48 1.98
N LEU A 37 9.59 8.20 2.21
CA LEU A 37 10.14 7.32 1.18
C LEU A 37 9.09 6.88 0.16
N ILE A 38 7.82 6.90 0.57
CA ILE A 38 6.66 6.71 -0.29
C ILE A 38 5.65 7.82 0.02
N SER A 39 4.87 8.21 -0.97
CA SER A 39 3.79 9.17 -0.77
C SER A 39 2.74 8.59 0.20
N GLY A 40 2.21 9.44 1.07
CA GLY A 40 1.19 9.05 2.03
C GLY A 40 -0.11 8.67 1.32
N PRO A 41 -0.68 7.47 1.56
CA PRO A 41 -1.91 7.07 0.89
C PRO A 41 -3.11 7.89 1.39
N PRO A 42 -4.12 8.14 0.54
CA PRO A 42 -5.39 8.66 1.02
C PRO A 42 -6.03 7.72 2.04
N ARG A 43 -6.94 8.27 2.83
CA ARG A 43 -7.66 7.53 3.86
C ARG A 43 -9.14 7.46 3.53
N ASP A 44 -9.75 6.31 3.84
CA ASP A 44 -11.20 6.18 3.77
C ASP A 44 -11.89 6.90 4.95
N TRP A 45 -13.22 6.88 4.95
CA TRP A 45 -14.04 7.50 5.99
C TRP A 45 -13.87 6.85 7.38
N ARG A 46 -13.31 5.63 7.46
CA ARG A 46 -12.92 4.96 8.72
C ARG A 46 -11.48 5.26 9.11
N ASN A 47 -10.83 6.21 8.44
CA ASN A 47 -9.44 6.59 8.62
C ASN A 47 -8.43 5.48 8.25
N TRP A 48 -8.86 4.48 7.46
CA TRP A 48 -7.99 3.39 6.99
C TRP A 48 -7.22 3.83 5.75
N ARG A 49 -5.96 3.42 5.67
CA ARG A 49 -5.10 3.68 4.52
C ARG A 49 -5.60 2.90 3.29
N LEU A 50 -5.76 3.61 2.18
CA LEU A 50 -6.06 3.07 0.86
C LEU A 50 -4.93 3.45 -0.09
N TYR A 51 -3.98 2.54 -0.30
CA TYR A 51 -2.87 2.77 -1.21
C TYR A 51 -3.37 2.75 -2.65
N THR A 52 -2.99 3.76 -3.41
CA THR A 52 -3.30 3.84 -4.84
C THR A 52 -2.32 2.99 -5.65
N GLN A 53 -2.57 2.91 -6.96
CA GLN A 53 -1.66 2.24 -7.88
C GLN A 53 -0.28 2.92 -7.89
N GLU A 54 -0.25 4.25 -7.76
CA GLU A 54 0.96 5.07 -7.71
C GLU A 54 1.78 4.73 -6.46
N ASN A 55 1.15 4.62 -5.28
CA ASN A 55 1.85 4.20 -4.07
C ASN A 55 2.49 2.81 -4.24
N VAL A 56 1.77 1.87 -4.84
CA VAL A 56 2.29 0.51 -5.10
C VAL A 56 3.48 0.54 -6.05
N ALA A 57 3.44 1.37 -7.10
CA ALA A 57 4.54 1.55 -8.04
C ALA A 57 5.78 2.17 -7.36
N GLU A 58 5.60 3.16 -6.48
CA GLU A 58 6.68 3.75 -5.68
C GLU A 58 7.34 2.70 -4.78
N ILE A 59 6.54 1.92 -4.04
CA ILE A 59 7.03 0.85 -3.18
C ILE A 59 7.84 -0.16 -4.00
N GLN A 60 7.30 -0.61 -5.15
CA GLN A 60 7.99 -1.55 -6.02
C GLN A 60 9.32 -1.00 -6.53
N LYS A 61 9.36 0.25 -6.98
CA LYS A 61 10.58 0.91 -7.45
C LYS A 61 11.63 1.00 -6.34
N MET A 62 11.21 1.38 -5.14
CA MET A 62 12.09 1.53 -3.99
C MET A 62 12.67 0.18 -3.53
N ILE A 63 11.85 -0.88 -3.47
CA ILE A 63 12.33 -2.24 -3.16
C ILE A 63 13.33 -2.72 -4.20
N ARG A 64 13.07 -2.52 -5.49
CA ARG A 64 14.00 -2.86 -6.57
C ARG A 64 15.32 -2.11 -6.44
N ALA A 65 15.27 -0.80 -6.15
CA ALA A 65 16.47 0.01 -5.95
C ALA A 65 17.31 -0.50 -4.77
N ARG A 66 16.69 -0.87 -3.65
CA ARG A 66 17.41 -1.43 -2.48
C ARG A 66 18.03 -2.80 -2.75
N LYS A 67 17.39 -3.66 -3.54
CA LYS A 67 17.93 -4.98 -3.90
C LYS A 67 19.19 -4.91 -4.76
N PHE A 68 19.43 -3.80 -5.44
CA PHE A 68 20.62 -3.62 -6.29
C PHE A 68 21.82 -3.03 -5.54
N VAL A 69 21.63 -2.62 -4.27
CA VAL A 69 22.68 -2.00 -3.43
C VAL A 69 23.33 -3.03 -2.48
N LEU A 70 22.91 -4.29 -2.54
CA LEU A 70 23.51 -5.43 -1.86
C LEU A 70 24.09 -6.40 -2.90
#